data_AF-A0A9X8R0A5-F1
#
_entry.id   AF-A0A9X8R0A5-F1
#
_cell.length_a   1.000
_cell.length_b   1.000
_cell.length_c   1.000
_cell.angle_alpha   90.00
_cell.angle_beta   90.00
_cell.angle_gamma   90.00
#
_symmetry.space_group_name_H-M   'P 1'
#
loop_
_entity.id
_entity.type
_entity.pdbx_description
1 polymer ?
#
loop_
_entity_poly.entity_id
_entity_poly.type
_entity_poly.pdbx_seq_one_letter_code
_entity_poly.pdbx_strand_id
1 'polypeptide(L)'
;MSTKTVEQVELGRFLKVTARQFDAGRTAPEMFSPAIDAEWHRLLNSPDYQAFCTEHAGREIAHASTMGAGEVSWARSYEEMFGQLPEIWFTDQHGHLDHEGLAHYRETGTVVAEWNCAPAPGDGDDVAVPTRQTAAATQ
;
A
#
# COMPACT_ATOMS: atom_id res chain seq x y z
N MET A 1 -11.33 0.43 -24.47
CA MET A 1 -10.96 -0.07 -23.14
C MET A 1 -9.48 0.21 -22.99
N SER A 2 -9.09 1.15 -22.12
CA SER A 2 -7.66 1.35 -21.84
C SER A 2 -7.13 0.09 -21.18
N THR A 3 -6.09 -0.49 -21.74
CA THR A 3 -5.44 -1.67 -21.15
C THR A 3 -4.72 -1.19 -19.89
N LYS A 4 -5.12 -1.68 -18.70
CA LYS A 4 -4.41 -1.37 -17.44
C LYS A 4 -2.99 -1.92 -17.55
N THR A 5 -1.98 -1.14 -17.14
CA THR A 5 -0.58 -1.60 -17.12
C THR A 5 -0.38 -2.63 -16.01
N VAL A 6 0.74 -3.35 -16.03
CA VAL A 6 1.04 -4.33 -14.98
C VAL A 6 1.21 -3.66 -13.62
N GLU A 7 1.83 -2.48 -13.58
CA GLU A 7 1.99 -1.63 -12.40
C GLU A 7 0.62 -1.25 -11.83
N GLN A 8 -0.31 -0.84 -12.68
CA GLN A 8 -1.65 -0.43 -12.24
C GLN A 8 -2.46 -1.64 -11.71
N VAL A 9 -2.30 -2.82 -12.32
CA VAL A 9 -2.93 -4.05 -11.81
C VAL A 9 -2.38 -4.42 -10.43
N GLU A 10 -1.07 -4.37 -10.26
CA GLU A 10 -0.41 -4.71 -8.99
C GLU A 10 -0.63 -3.66 -7.91
N LEU A 11 -0.69 -2.38 -8.26
CA LEU A 11 -1.13 -1.32 -7.34
C LEU A 11 -2.54 -1.61 -6.82
N GLY A 12 -3.46 -2.05 -7.70
CA GLY A 12 -4.80 -2.45 -7.31
C GLY A 12 -4.84 -3.67 -6.37
N ARG A 13 -3.85 -4.56 -6.44
CA ARG A 13 -3.70 -5.67 -5.48
C ARG A 13 -3.09 -5.20 -4.16
N PHE A 14 -2.12 -4.31 -4.22
CA PHE A 14 -1.55 -3.67 -3.03
C PHE A 14 -2.63 -2.97 -2.21
N LEU A 15 -3.51 -2.18 -2.84
CA LEU A 15 -4.62 -1.52 -2.14
C LEU A 15 -5.60 -2.51 -1.48
N LYS A 16 -5.82 -3.69 -2.08
CA LYS A 16 -6.60 -4.78 -1.46
C LYS A 16 -5.92 -5.33 -0.21
N VAL A 17 -4.60 -5.51 -0.26
CA VAL A 17 -3.80 -5.93 0.90
C VAL A 17 -3.86 -4.86 1.99
N THR A 18 -3.70 -3.59 1.64
CA THR A 18 -3.82 -2.44 2.55
C THR A 18 -5.14 -2.44 3.29
N ALA A 19 -6.27 -2.58 2.58
CA ALA A 19 -7.59 -2.64 3.20
C ALA A 19 -7.68 -3.81 4.21
N ARG A 20 -7.22 -5.01 3.83
CA ARG A 20 -7.19 -6.18 4.72
C ARG A 20 -6.32 -5.96 5.96
N GLN A 21 -5.19 -5.27 5.83
CA GLN A 21 -4.30 -4.94 6.96
C GLN A 21 -4.99 -3.97 7.92
N PHE A 22 -5.58 -2.89 7.41
CA PHE A 22 -6.31 -1.91 8.22
C PHE A 22 -7.52 -2.51 8.93
N ASP A 23 -8.31 -3.33 8.25
CA ASP A 23 -9.46 -4.02 8.86
C ASP A 23 -9.05 -4.97 9.99
N ALA A 24 -7.82 -5.50 9.92
CA ALA A 24 -7.25 -6.36 10.96
C ALA A 24 -6.49 -5.58 12.04
N GLY A 25 -6.48 -4.24 12.01
CA GLY A 25 -5.72 -3.40 12.95
C GLY A 25 -4.21 -3.57 12.86
N ARG A 26 -3.70 -4.02 11.70
CA ARG A 26 -2.26 -4.19 11.43
C ARG A 26 -1.66 -2.91 10.86
N THR A 27 -0.33 -2.84 10.87
CA THR A 27 0.43 -1.73 10.30
C THR A 27 0.22 -1.60 8.79
N ALA A 28 0.40 -0.39 8.29
CA ALA A 28 0.37 -0.10 6.86
C ALA A 28 1.45 -0.93 6.12
N PRO A 29 1.11 -1.55 4.99
CA PRO A 29 2.07 -2.29 4.19
C PRO A 29 3.13 -1.39 3.57
N GLU A 30 4.37 -1.87 3.51
CA GLU A 30 5.52 -1.15 2.96
C GLU A 30 5.48 -1.12 1.42
N MET A 31 5.54 0.05 0.78
CA MET A 31 5.65 0.13 -0.69
C MET A 31 7.12 0.05 -1.10
N PHE A 32 7.59 -1.17 -1.39
CA PHE A 32 8.99 -1.42 -1.72
C PHE A 32 9.30 -1.45 -3.23
N SER A 33 8.28 -1.50 -4.09
CA SER A 33 8.47 -1.55 -5.55
C SER A 33 8.53 -0.14 -6.15
N PRO A 34 9.69 0.31 -6.70
CA PRO A 34 9.76 1.63 -7.30
C PRO A 34 8.90 1.78 -8.56
N ALA A 35 8.71 0.70 -9.33
CA ALA A 35 7.82 0.72 -10.49
C ALA A 35 6.35 0.97 -10.10
N ILE A 36 5.87 0.27 -9.07
CA ILE A 36 4.49 0.41 -8.59
C ILE A 36 4.32 1.75 -7.85
N ASP A 37 5.32 2.20 -7.10
CA ASP A 37 5.29 3.50 -6.43
C ASP A 37 5.21 4.67 -7.43
N ALA A 38 5.98 4.61 -8.52
CA ALA A 38 5.90 5.60 -9.59
C ALA A 38 4.50 5.66 -10.23
N GLU A 39 3.88 4.49 -10.46
CA GLU A 39 2.49 4.43 -10.94
C GLU A 39 1.50 4.96 -9.90
N TRP A 40 1.75 4.73 -8.62
CA TRP A 40 0.93 5.26 -7.54
C TRP A 40 1.00 6.79 -7.50
N HIS A 41 2.18 7.40 -7.56
CA HIS A 41 2.33 8.86 -7.66
C HIS A 41 1.68 9.42 -8.91
N ARG A 42 1.78 8.73 -10.05
CA ARG A 42 1.08 9.15 -11.27
C ARG A 42 -0.43 9.17 -11.06
N LEU A 43 -0.98 8.11 -10.46
CA LEU A 43 -2.42 7.99 -10.26
C LEU A 43 -2.94 8.94 -9.18
N LEU A 44 -2.19 9.17 -8.09
CA LEU A 44 -2.49 10.14 -7.03
C LEU A 44 -2.73 11.55 -7.57
N ASN A 45 -2.02 11.93 -8.63
CA ASN A 45 -2.17 13.23 -9.30
C ASN A 45 -3.31 13.24 -10.34
N SER A 46 -4.13 12.20 -10.40
CA SER A 46 -5.25 12.08 -11.33
C SER A 46 -6.60 12.15 -10.59
N PRO A 47 -7.67 12.65 -11.25
CA PRO A 47 -9.01 12.64 -10.67
C PRO A 47 -9.57 11.21 -10.47
N ASP A 48 -8.96 10.20 -11.10
CA ASP A 48 -9.43 8.82 -11.04
C ASP A 48 -8.98 8.08 -9.78
N TYR A 49 -8.08 8.67 -8.97
CA TYR A 49 -7.50 8.01 -7.81
C TYR A 49 -8.54 7.55 -6.78
N GLN A 50 -9.53 8.39 -6.48
CA GLN A 50 -10.56 8.05 -5.50
C GLN A 50 -11.43 6.88 -5.99
N ALA A 51 -11.79 6.88 -7.28
CA ALA A 51 -12.54 5.78 -7.88
C ALA A 51 -11.71 4.49 -7.89
N PHE A 52 -10.42 4.58 -8.16
CA PHE A 52 -9.49 3.46 -8.12
C PHE A 52 -9.33 2.88 -6.70
N CYS A 53 -9.17 3.73 -5.68
CA CYS A 53 -9.18 3.30 -4.28
C CYS A 53 -10.50 2.63 -3.91
N THR A 54 -11.62 3.17 -4.35
CA THR A 54 -12.94 2.56 -4.09
C THR A 54 -13.07 1.19 -4.76
N GLU A 55 -12.63 1.05 -6.02
CA GLU A 55 -12.64 -0.22 -6.77
C GLU A 55 -11.83 -1.31 -6.05
N HIS A 56 -10.68 -0.94 -5.48
CA HIS A 56 -9.70 -1.90 -4.98
C HIS A 56 -9.69 -2.07 -3.46
N ALA A 57 -9.92 -1.01 -2.69
CA ALA A 57 -9.89 -1.01 -1.22
C ALA A 57 -11.28 -0.78 -0.58
N GLY A 58 -12.31 -0.47 -1.38
CA GLY A 58 -13.66 -0.15 -0.89
C GLY A 58 -13.75 1.17 -0.12
N ARG A 59 -12.64 1.91 -0.01
CA ARG A 59 -12.50 3.17 0.70
C ARG A 59 -11.32 3.96 0.12
N GLU A 60 -11.28 5.24 0.42
CA GLU A 60 -10.13 6.07 0.08
C GLU A 60 -8.89 5.66 0.92
N ILE A 61 -7.75 5.55 0.25
CA ILE A 61 -6.47 5.24 0.87
C ILE A 61 -5.55 6.44 0.62
N ALA A 62 -5.13 7.09 1.70
CA ALA A 62 -4.19 8.20 1.61
C ALA A 62 -2.77 7.67 1.34
N HIS A 63 -1.91 8.56 0.84
CA HIS A 63 -0.49 8.29 0.62
C HIS A 63 0.33 9.05 1.66
N ALA A 64 1.27 8.37 2.31
CA ALA A 64 2.19 8.98 3.25
C ALA A 64 3.64 8.73 2.84
N SER A 65 4.44 9.80 2.81
CA SER A 65 5.90 9.68 2.73
C SER A 65 6.42 9.11 4.03
N THR A 66 7.10 7.98 3.93
CA THR A 66 7.76 7.28 5.04
C THR A 66 9.23 7.06 4.69
N MET A 67 9.98 6.38 5.55
CA MET A 67 11.30 5.88 5.20
C MET A 67 11.59 4.67 6.09
N GLY A 68 12.00 3.57 5.48
CA GLY A 68 12.30 2.35 6.21
C GLY A 68 13.05 1.34 5.36
N ALA A 69 13.62 0.35 6.04
CA ALA A 69 14.25 -0.80 5.44
C ALA A 69 14.05 -2.01 6.35
N GLY A 70 13.92 -3.19 5.76
CA GLY A 70 13.71 -4.43 6.50
C GLY A 70 12.83 -5.42 5.75
N GLU A 71 12.28 -6.37 6.49
CA GLU A 71 11.36 -7.36 5.96
C GLU A 71 10.01 -6.72 5.59
N VAL A 72 9.52 -7.02 4.39
CA VAL A 72 8.21 -6.58 3.91
C VAL A 72 7.14 -7.44 4.56
N SER A 73 6.38 -6.83 5.47
CA SER A 73 5.53 -7.54 6.43
C SER A 73 4.28 -8.17 5.81
N TRP A 74 3.95 -7.79 4.57
CA TRP A 74 2.70 -8.16 3.91
C TRP A 74 2.85 -9.16 2.75
N ALA A 75 4.08 -9.54 2.35
CA ALA A 75 4.31 -10.43 1.23
C ALA A 75 3.48 -11.73 1.33
N ARG A 76 3.45 -12.35 2.51
CA ARG A 76 2.62 -13.54 2.77
C ARG A 76 1.12 -13.29 2.63
N SER A 77 0.63 -12.14 3.10
CA SER A 77 -0.78 -11.77 2.95
C SER A 77 -1.17 -11.58 1.48
N TYR A 78 -0.25 -11.06 0.66
CA TYR A 78 -0.44 -10.98 -0.79
C TYR A 78 -0.50 -12.37 -1.42
N GLU A 79 0.42 -13.26 -1.06
CA GLU A 79 0.46 -14.62 -1.60
C GLU A 79 -0.81 -15.42 -1.33
N GLU A 80 -1.34 -15.32 -0.11
CA GLU A 80 -2.63 -15.92 0.26
C GLU A 80 -3.78 -15.45 -0.64
N MET A 81 -3.72 -14.21 -1.14
CA MET A 81 -4.79 -13.58 -1.91
C MET A 81 -4.62 -13.77 -3.42
N PHE A 82 -3.38 -13.77 -3.92
CA PHE A 82 -3.09 -13.63 -5.36
C PHE A 82 -2.02 -14.60 -5.89
N GLY A 83 -1.34 -15.34 -5.03
CA GLY A 83 -0.17 -16.14 -5.38
C GLY A 83 1.13 -15.34 -5.32
N GLN A 84 2.22 -15.93 -5.83
CA GLN A 84 3.57 -15.36 -5.73
C GLN A 84 3.65 -13.93 -6.31
N LEU A 85 4.51 -13.10 -5.70
CA LEU A 85 4.80 -11.75 -6.18
C LEU A 85 5.38 -11.80 -7.60
N PRO A 86 4.75 -11.15 -8.60
CA PRO A 86 5.31 -11.05 -9.94
C PRO A 86 6.55 -10.15 -9.99
N GLU A 87 7.35 -10.30 -11.06
CA GLU A 87 8.64 -9.61 -11.24
C GLU A 87 8.57 -8.09 -11.13
N ILE A 88 7.43 -7.49 -11.46
CA ILE A 88 7.22 -6.05 -11.35
C ILE A 88 7.40 -5.52 -9.92
N TRP A 89 7.17 -6.35 -8.89
CA TRP A 89 7.46 -5.97 -7.50
C TRP A 89 8.96 -5.76 -7.24
N PHE A 90 9.82 -6.38 -8.03
CA PHE A 90 11.28 -6.30 -7.95
C PHE A 90 11.86 -5.43 -9.07
N THR A 91 11.02 -4.70 -9.80
CA THR A 91 11.44 -3.88 -10.93
C THR A 91 11.51 -2.41 -10.52
N ASP A 92 12.59 -1.73 -10.89
CA ASP A 92 12.73 -0.30 -10.66
C ASP A 92 11.87 0.54 -11.64
N GLN A 93 11.77 1.85 -11.41
CA GLN A 93 11.02 2.77 -12.27
C GLN A 93 11.53 2.85 -13.73
N HIS A 94 12.72 2.33 -14.01
CA HIS A 94 13.35 2.30 -15.33
C HIS A 94 13.19 0.93 -16.02
N GLY A 95 12.54 -0.04 -15.38
CA GLY A 95 12.34 -1.38 -15.90
C GLY A 95 13.49 -2.35 -15.62
N HIS A 96 14.44 -2.01 -14.74
CA HIS A 96 15.49 -2.93 -14.35
C HIS A 96 15.00 -3.86 -13.23
N LEU A 97 15.14 -5.16 -13.46
CA LEU A 97 14.76 -6.18 -12.49
C LEU A 97 15.89 -6.42 -11.50
N ASP A 98 15.58 -6.36 -10.21
CA ASP A 98 16.42 -6.89 -9.14
C ASP A 98 16.37 -8.42 -9.12
N HIS A 99 17.29 -9.03 -9.87
CA HIS A 99 17.42 -10.47 -9.96
C HIS A 99 17.80 -11.12 -8.61
N GLU A 100 18.55 -10.42 -7.76
CA GLU A 100 19.00 -10.96 -6.48
C GLU A 100 17.85 -10.98 -5.47
N GLY A 101 17.13 -9.86 -5.34
CA GLY A 101 15.94 -9.78 -4.48
C GLY A 101 14.84 -10.76 -4.90
N LEU A 102 14.60 -10.89 -6.21
CA LEU A 102 13.63 -11.86 -6.74
C LEU A 102 14.06 -13.31 -6.49
N ALA A 103 15.34 -13.64 -6.68
CA ALA A 103 15.85 -14.98 -6.41
C ALA A 103 15.73 -15.31 -4.92
N HIS A 104 16.14 -14.39 -4.05
CA HIS A 104 16.00 -14.54 -2.61
C HIS A 104 14.55 -14.80 -2.20
N TYR A 105 13.61 -13.99 -2.69
CA TYR A 105 12.18 -14.19 -2.46
C TYR A 105 11.68 -15.56 -2.92
N ARG A 106 12.08 -16.01 -4.12
CA ARG A 106 11.68 -17.34 -4.64
C ARG A 106 12.23 -18.49 -3.81
N GLU A 107 13.38 -18.31 -3.18
CA GLU A 107 14.03 -19.32 -2.33
C GLU A 107 13.46 -19.34 -0.90
N THR A 108 13.19 -18.17 -0.32
CA THR A 108 12.87 -18.05 1.12
C THR A 108 11.40 -17.75 1.40
N GLY A 109 10.67 -17.19 0.44
CA GLY A 109 9.34 -16.60 0.63
C GLY A 109 9.37 -15.26 1.37
N THR A 110 10.55 -14.70 1.63
CA THR A 110 10.72 -13.43 2.35
C THR A 110 11.23 -12.35 1.41
N VAL A 111 10.74 -11.12 1.57
CA VAL A 111 11.26 -9.95 0.86
C VAL A 111 11.91 -9.02 1.89
N VAL A 112 13.15 -8.62 1.62
CA VAL A 112 13.88 -7.60 2.40
C VAL A 112 14.21 -6.46 1.46
N ALA A 113 13.74 -5.25 1.77
CA ALA A 113 13.85 -4.11 0.88
C ALA A 113 13.85 -2.78 1.64
N GLU A 114 14.10 -1.70 0.92
CA GLU A 114 13.91 -0.32 1.37
C GLU A 114 12.60 0.24 0.81
N TRP A 115 12.00 1.19 1.52
CA TRP A 115 10.79 1.89 1.07
C TRP A 115 10.79 3.33 1.58
N ASN A 116 10.07 4.19 0.84
CA ASN A 116 9.88 5.60 1.15
C ASN A 116 8.39 6.02 1.12
N CYS A 117 7.50 5.09 0.82
CA CYS A 117 6.07 5.32 0.70
C CYS A 117 5.30 4.23 1.45
N ALA A 118 4.18 4.62 2.05
CA ALA A 118 3.24 3.69 2.66
C ALA A 118 1.82 4.28 2.57
N PRO A 119 0.78 3.44 2.57
CA PRO A 119 -0.58 3.91 2.63
C PRO A 119 -0.89 4.41 4.04
N ALA A 120 -1.76 5.40 4.11
CA ALA A 120 -2.40 5.84 5.34
C ALA A 120 -3.91 5.60 5.23
N PRO A 121 -4.62 5.45 6.37
CA PRO A 121 -6.08 5.55 6.37
C PRO A 121 -6.48 6.84 5.65
N GLY A 122 -7.44 6.78 4.72
CA GLY A 122 -8.02 8.00 4.18
C GLY A 122 -8.64 8.82 5.31
N ASP A 123 -8.61 10.15 5.18
CA ASP A 123 -9.34 11.07 6.05
C ASP A 123 -10.85 10.87 5.81
N GLY A 124 -11.38 9.75 6.30
CA GLY A 124 -12.81 9.57 6.43
C GLY A 124 -13.29 10.57 7.45
N ASP A 125 -14.05 11.56 6.98
CA ASP A 125 -14.79 12.57 7.73
C ASP A 125 -14.90 12.23 9.23
N ASP A 126 -14.26 13.06 10.07
CA ASP A 126 -14.25 12.95 11.52
C ASP A 126 -15.64 12.60 12.05
N VAL A 127 -15.85 11.34 12.45
CA VAL A 127 -16.94 11.02 13.36
C VAL A 127 -16.58 11.62 14.71
N ALA A 128 -16.97 12.88 14.88
CA ALA A 128 -16.77 13.69 16.07
C ALA A 128 -17.07 12.87 17.33
N VAL A 129 -16.01 12.55 18.06
CA VAL A 129 -16.13 11.96 19.40
C VAL A 129 -16.71 13.04 20.30
N PRO A 130 -17.86 12.85 20.96
CA PRO A 130 -18.45 13.88 21.80
C PRO A 130 -17.51 14.15 22.98
N THR A 131 -16.98 15.37 23.03
CA THR A 131 -16.17 15.87 24.14
C THR A 131 -16.99 15.78 25.42
N ARG A 132 -16.59 14.89 26.35
CA ARG A 132 -17.08 14.94 27.73
C ARG A 132 -16.64 16.26 28.32
N GLN A 133 -17.60 17.17 28.44
CA GLN A 133 -17.49 18.40 29.18
C GLN A 133 -17.24 18.07 30.65
N THR A 134 -15.98 18.10 31.09
CA THR A 134 -15.66 18.15 32.52
C THR A 134 -16.06 19.53 33.03
N ALA A 135 -17.26 19.62 33.60
CA ALA A 135 -17.65 20.74 34.45
C ALA A 135 -16.74 20.73 35.68
N ALA A 136 -15.78 21.65 35.71
CA ALA A 136 -15.05 21.98 36.92
C ALA A 136 -16.02 22.63 37.90
N ALA A 137 -16.21 21.97 39.05
CA ALA A 137 -16.88 22.55 40.20
C ALA A 137 -15.96 23.64 40.81
N THR A 138 -16.49 24.83 41.03
CA THR A 138 -15.92 25.81 41.97
C THR A 138 -17.05 26.65 42.53
N GLN A 139 -17.47 26.32 43.76
CA GLN A 139 -17.45 27.14 44.98
C GLN A 139 -18.27 26.46 46.07
#